data_AF-A0A522P7H1-F1
#
_entry.id   AF-A0A522P7H1-F1
#
_cell.length_a   1.000
_cell.length_b   1.000
_cell.length_c   1.000
_cell.angle_alpha   90.00
_cell.angle_beta   90.00
_cell.angle_gamma   90.00
#
_symmetry.space_group_name_H-M   'P 1'
#
loop_
_entity.id
_entity.type
_entity.pdbx_description
1 polymer ?
#
loop_
_entity_poly.entity_id
_entity_poly.type
_entity_poly.pdbx_seq_one_letter_code
_entity_poly.pdbx_strand_id
1 'polypeptide(L)'
;MDELAWHLHETRRLLALVVQPKSLEQDPVAISLREALACADAREALERLVDAAFEDATASARIERSIILLCDFERRSTKDVSGELHLSLRQFFRYRVKAIESVAQAMRRVLREHEIEPRTILLESLSEIDPERVLAVFGGETPATEQDRYAVALARLGAWQPVVERDADDFDAYRGASLRLAMGRRYELSGDDEGVARIVAHARAAMTRLDERRRDAVGFGMADLLRVDALARGELGAVARYTASLQRCALGALGRESRLMYAGIAIAELQALRGELAEARRALTDALASAPLYREIWVLTYATFVEAALCAAEGDDAHARELMRHTRLALAHRPDIFGRGHALEGVLALRHSESWQPSTRPPAAFFATRYGALVQAVWARHLLREGDAGRARAVAEEAAAVAERTRAPRVAAYARAYLEHRRDVVMAPFA
;
A
#
# COMPACT_ATOMS: atom_id res chain seq x y z
N MET A 1 22.76 9.17 -9.03
CA MET A 1 23.37 7.84 -9.22
C MET A 1 23.12 7.44 -10.67
N ASP A 2 24.14 6.98 -11.41
CA ASP A 2 23.96 6.51 -12.80
C ASP A 2 22.99 5.31 -12.85
N GLU A 3 22.07 5.29 -13.82
CA GLU A 3 21.02 4.26 -13.98
C GLU A 3 21.65 2.86 -14.10
N LEU A 4 22.77 2.75 -14.81
CA LEU A 4 23.50 1.49 -14.95
C LEU A 4 24.11 1.02 -13.62
N ALA A 5 24.61 1.95 -12.80
CA ALA A 5 25.19 1.63 -11.50
C ALA A 5 24.14 1.06 -10.52
N TRP A 6 22.90 1.55 -10.60
CA TRP A 6 21.78 1.00 -9.83
C TRP A 6 21.43 -0.43 -10.28
N HIS A 7 21.25 -0.65 -11.60
CA HIS A 7 20.97 -1.99 -12.11
C HIS A 7 22.08 -3.00 -11.76
N LEU A 8 23.35 -2.58 -11.79
CA LEU A 8 24.47 -3.41 -11.36
C LEU A 8 24.41 -3.78 -9.86
N HIS A 9 24.04 -2.83 -9.01
CA HIS A 9 23.84 -3.09 -7.59
C HIS A 9 22.71 -4.11 -7.37
N GLU A 10 21.56 -3.89 -8.01
CA GLU A 10 20.39 -4.76 -7.89
C GLU A 10 20.66 -6.16 -8.44
N THR A 11 21.30 -6.30 -9.60
CA THR A 11 21.64 -7.62 -10.16
C THR A 11 22.51 -8.43 -9.22
N ARG A 12 23.54 -7.81 -8.61
CA ARG A 12 24.37 -8.50 -7.60
C ARG A 12 23.56 -8.93 -6.39
N ARG A 13 22.68 -8.05 -5.92
CA ARG A 13 21.81 -8.31 -4.77
C ARG A 13 20.85 -9.47 -5.05
N LEU A 14 20.21 -9.48 -6.23
CA LEU A 14 19.30 -10.54 -6.67
C LEU A 14 20.01 -11.89 -6.84
N LEU A 15 21.17 -11.92 -7.50
CA LEU A 15 21.97 -13.14 -7.64
C LEU A 15 22.40 -13.70 -6.27
N ALA A 16 22.71 -12.82 -5.30
CA ALA A 16 23.00 -13.26 -3.93
C ALA A 16 21.78 -13.92 -3.25
N LEU A 17 20.55 -13.47 -3.57
CA LEU A 17 19.30 -13.98 -3.02
C LEU A 17 18.82 -15.31 -3.64
N VAL A 18 19.41 -15.78 -4.74
CA VAL A 18 18.99 -17.02 -5.44
C VAL A 18 18.89 -18.26 -4.53
N VAL A 19 19.69 -18.33 -3.46
CA VAL A 19 19.63 -19.46 -2.48
C VAL A 19 18.77 -19.21 -1.26
N GLN A 20 18.11 -18.06 -1.21
CA GLN A 20 17.13 -17.74 -0.19
C GLN A 20 15.78 -17.61 -0.89
N PRO A 21 15.14 -18.72 -1.32
CA PRO A 21 13.93 -18.66 -2.14
C PRO A 21 12.87 -17.75 -1.52
N LYS A 22 12.66 -17.85 -0.21
CA LYS A 22 11.70 -16.99 0.51
C LYS A 22 12.02 -15.51 0.41
N SER A 23 13.29 -15.13 0.57
CA SER A 23 13.72 -13.73 0.50
C SER A 23 13.72 -13.21 -0.93
N LEU A 24 14.03 -14.06 -1.91
CA LEU A 24 13.94 -13.72 -3.33
C LEU A 24 12.48 -13.51 -3.76
N GLU A 25 11.57 -14.39 -3.33
CA GLU A 25 10.12 -14.27 -3.56
C GLU A 25 9.48 -13.04 -2.90
N GLN A 26 10.17 -12.43 -1.94
CA GLN A 26 9.73 -11.20 -1.26
C GLN A 26 10.39 -9.95 -1.86
N ASP A 27 11.31 -10.11 -2.80
CA ASP A 27 12.07 -9.00 -3.33
C ASP A 27 11.30 -8.22 -4.40
N PRO A 28 11.09 -6.89 -4.25
CA PRO A 28 10.30 -6.12 -5.20
C PRO A 28 10.80 -6.18 -6.65
N VAL A 29 12.11 -6.23 -6.87
CA VAL A 29 12.69 -6.30 -8.22
C VAL A 29 12.55 -7.72 -8.79
N ALA A 30 12.76 -8.75 -7.97
CA ALA A 30 12.62 -10.14 -8.42
C ALA A 30 11.18 -10.49 -8.79
N ILE A 31 10.21 -10.06 -7.97
CA ILE A 31 8.79 -10.27 -8.30
C ILE A 31 8.47 -9.48 -9.58
N SER A 32 9.01 -8.27 -9.76
CA SER A 32 8.74 -7.44 -10.96
C SER A 32 9.18 -8.16 -12.23
N LEU A 33 10.33 -8.83 -12.17
CA LEU A 33 10.83 -9.68 -13.24
C LEU A 33 9.94 -10.91 -13.46
N ARG A 34 9.45 -11.55 -12.40
CA ARG A 34 8.51 -12.69 -12.48
C ARG A 34 7.25 -12.32 -13.25
N GLU A 35 6.65 -11.18 -12.93
CA GLU A 35 5.44 -10.69 -13.61
C GLU A 35 5.72 -10.30 -15.07
N ALA A 36 6.81 -9.57 -15.32
CA ALA A 36 7.20 -9.19 -16.68
C ALA A 36 7.41 -10.43 -17.57
N LEU A 37 8.11 -11.44 -17.06
CA LEU A 37 8.45 -12.65 -17.80
C LEU A 37 7.38 -13.75 -17.72
N ALA A 38 6.28 -13.51 -17.02
CA ALA A 38 5.20 -14.47 -16.77
C ALA A 38 5.71 -15.83 -16.25
N CYS A 39 6.61 -15.82 -15.27
CA CYS A 39 7.18 -17.02 -14.65
C CYS A 39 6.36 -17.46 -13.44
N ALA A 40 6.47 -18.74 -13.07
CA ALA A 40 5.78 -19.29 -11.89
C ALA A 40 6.38 -18.77 -10.58
N ASP A 41 7.71 -18.59 -10.54
CA ASP A 41 8.44 -18.11 -9.39
C ASP A 41 9.58 -17.14 -9.78
N ALA A 42 10.13 -16.43 -8.80
CA ALA A 42 11.16 -15.42 -8.99
C ALA A 42 12.52 -16.02 -9.36
N ARG A 43 12.78 -17.28 -9.01
CA ARG A 43 14.00 -17.98 -9.42
C ARG A 43 13.95 -18.29 -10.91
N GLU A 44 12.86 -18.84 -11.41
CA GLU A 44 12.64 -19.10 -12.84
C GLU A 44 12.76 -17.79 -13.63
N ALA A 45 12.24 -16.68 -13.11
CA ALA A 45 12.39 -15.36 -13.72
C ALA A 45 13.87 -14.94 -13.86
N LEU A 46 14.69 -15.16 -12.83
CA LEU A 46 16.13 -14.89 -12.90
C LEU A 46 16.86 -15.85 -13.84
N GLU A 47 16.47 -17.13 -13.90
CA GLU A 47 17.05 -18.09 -14.84
C GLU A 47 16.78 -17.67 -16.29
N ARG A 48 15.52 -17.34 -16.61
CA ARG A 48 15.15 -16.82 -17.95
C ARG A 48 15.85 -15.50 -18.27
N LEU A 49 16.03 -14.64 -17.27
CA LEU A 49 16.74 -13.38 -17.45
C LEU A 49 18.23 -13.60 -17.80
N VAL A 50 18.88 -14.54 -17.12
CA VAL A 50 20.25 -14.94 -17.42
C VAL A 50 20.33 -15.52 -18.83
N ASP A 51 19.38 -16.37 -19.23
CA ASP A 51 19.34 -16.91 -20.58
C ASP A 51 19.19 -15.82 -21.64
N ALA A 52 18.28 -14.87 -21.44
CA ALA A 52 18.10 -13.71 -22.32
C ALA A 52 19.35 -12.80 -22.39
N ALA A 53 20.14 -12.73 -21.31
CA ALA A 53 21.37 -11.93 -21.29
C ALA A 53 22.49 -12.51 -22.17
N PHE A 54 22.44 -13.81 -22.47
CA PHE A 54 23.49 -14.54 -23.19
C PHE A 54 22.97 -15.33 -24.39
N GLU A 55 21.83 -14.94 -24.94
CA GLU A 55 21.19 -15.59 -26.10
C GLU A 55 22.11 -15.55 -27.35
N ASP A 56 22.94 -14.51 -27.46
CA ASP A 56 23.96 -14.39 -28.51
C ASP A 56 25.09 -15.41 -28.31
N ALA A 57 25.16 -16.40 -29.21
CA ALA A 57 26.00 -17.60 -29.13
C ALA A 57 27.53 -17.39 -29.30
N THR A 58 28.09 -16.28 -28.81
CA THR A 58 29.54 -16.07 -28.80
C THR A 58 30.23 -17.00 -27.79
N ALA A 59 31.49 -17.36 -28.06
CA ALA A 59 32.28 -18.16 -27.12
C ALA A 59 32.46 -17.46 -25.76
N SER A 60 32.56 -16.13 -25.74
CA SER A 60 32.62 -15.33 -24.51
C SER A 60 31.31 -15.34 -23.73
N ALA A 61 30.15 -15.20 -24.39
CA ALA A 61 28.85 -15.22 -23.72
C ALA A 61 28.60 -16.57 -23.03
N ARG A 62 29.04 -17.69 -23.64
CA ARG A 62 28.97 -19.01 -23.00
C ARG A 62 29.78 -19.08 -21.71
N ILE A 63 31.00 -18.56 -21.70
CA ILE A 63 31.85 -18.50 -20.49
C ILE A 63 31.19 -17.61 -19.42
N GLU A 64 30.71 -16.44 -19.80
CA GLU A 64 30.04 -15.49 -18.90
C GLU A 64 28.78 -16.09 -18.27
N ARG A 65 27.93 -16.75 -19.07
CA ARG A 65 26.76 -17.49 -18.59
C ARG A 65 27.14 -18.61 -17.61
N SER A 66 28.13 -19.42 -17.97
CA SER A 66 28.61 -20.52 -17.11
C SER A 66 29.11 -20.01 -15.76
N ILE A 67 29.78 -18.85 -15.72
CA ILE A 67 30.22 -18.26 -14.45
C ILE A 67 29.01 -17.96 -13.55
N ILE A 68 27.95 -17.34 -14.07
CA ILE A 68 26.76 -17.01 -13.28
C ILE A 68 26.05 -18.28 -12.79
N LEU A 69 25.83 -19.27 -13.65
CA LEU A 69 25.16 -20.50 -13.26
C LEU A 69 25.95 -21.26 -12.19
N LEU A 70 27.24 -21.49 -12.42
CA LEU A 70 28.06 -22.29 -11.51
C LEU A 70 28.30 -21.57 -10.17
N CYS A 71 28.53 -20.25 -10.17
CA CYS A 71 28.81 -19.53 -8.93
C CYS A 71 27.56 -19.09 -8.18
N ASP A 72 26.54 -18.57 -8.87
CA ASP A 72 25.41 -17.90 -8.23
C ASP A 72 24.22 -18.86 -8.04
N PHE A 73 23.95 -19.77 -8.99
CA PHE A 73 22.88 -20.78 -8.87
C PHE A 73 23.33 -22.08 -8.20
N GLU A 74 24.52 -22.59 -8.56
CA GLU A 74 25.06 -23.85 -8.00
C GLU A 74 25.97 -23.66 -6.77
N ARG A 75 26.30 -22.42 -6.41
CA ARG A 75 27.15 -22.06 -5.25
C ARG A 75 28.55 -22.67 -5.25
N ARG A 76 29.10 -22.95 -6.42
CA ARG A 76 30.47 -23.47 -6.55
C ARG A 76 31.49 -22.37 -6.26
N SER A 77 32.61 -22.76 -5.65
CA SER A 77 33.64 -21.80 -5.26
C SER A 77 34.28 -21.18 -6.50
N THR A 78 34.74 -19.93 -6.38
CA THR A 78 35.45 -19.24 -7.47
C THR A 78 36.66 -20.03 -7.96
N LYS A 79 37.37 -20.73 -7.05
CA LYS A 79 38.54 -21.53 -7.41
C LYS A 79 38.15 -22.72 -8.29
N ASP A 80 37.09 -23.44 -7.92
CA ASP A 80 36.63 -24.62 -8.67
C ASP A 80 36.14 -24.24 -10.07
N VAL A 81 35.32 -23.19 -10.14
CA VAL A 81 34.78 -22.72 -11.43
C VAL A 81 35.87 -22.15 -12.32
N SER A 82 36.84 -21.41 -11.77
CA SER A 82 37.98 -20.92 -12.56
C SER A 82 38.83 -22.05 -13.13
N GLY A 83 39.02 -23.14 -12.37
CA GLY A 83 39.74 -24.33 -12.79
C GLY A 83 39.02 -25.08 -13.91
N GLU A 84 37.71 -25.26 -13.78
CA GLU A 84 36.86 -25.92 -14.79
C GLU A 84 36.81 -25.14 -16.11
N LEU A 85 36.72 -23.81 -16.05
CA LEU A 85 36.69 -22.96 -17.24
C LEU A 85 38.08 -22.67 -17.81
N HIS A 86 39.14 -23.23 -17.23
CA HIS A 86 40.54 -23.00 -17.60
C HIS A 86 40.93 -21.51 -17.63
N LEU A 87 40.43 -20.74 -16.66
CA LEU A 87 40.70 -19.30 -16.54
C LEU A 87 41.66 -19.02 -15.39
N SER A 88 42.58 -18.08 -15.59
CA SER A 88 43.26 -17.46 -14.44
C SER A 88 42.25 -16.70 -13.57
N LEU A 89 42.52 -16.55 -12.26
CA LEU A 89 41.63 -15.79 -11.36
C LEU A 89 41.35 -14.37 -11.86
N ARG A 90 42.35 -13.70 -12.44
CA ARG A 90 42.18 -12.35 -13.02
C ARG A 90 41.22 -12.36 -14.21
N GLN A 91 41.33 -13.35 -15.11
CA GLN A 91 40.42 -13.50 -16.24
C GLN A 91 39.01 -13.84 -15.73
N PHE A 92 38.90 -14.75 -14.76
CA PHE A 92 37.63 -15.12 -14.14
C PHE A 92 36.89 -13.88 -13.60
N PHE A 93 37.52 -13.06 -12.77
CA PHE A 93 36.86 -11.86 -12.24
C PHE A 93 36.49 -10.86 -13.33
N ARG A 94 37.32 -10.72 -14.37
CA ARG A 94 37.00 -9.87 -15.52
C ARG A 94 35.75 -10.36 -16.26
N TYR A 95 35.63 -11.67 -16.52
CA TYR A 95 34.43 -12.23 -17.13
C TYR A 95 33.23 -12.16 -16.20
N ARG A 96 33.40 -12.34 -14.89
CA ARG A 96 32.31 -12.21 -13.92
C ARG A 96 31.72 -10.80 -13.89
N VAL A 97 32.57 -9.77 -13.93
CA VAL A 97 32.10 -8.37 -14.01
C VAL A 97 31.28 -8.15 -15.27
N LYS A 98 31.79 -8.58 -16.43
CA LYS A 98 31.06 -8.50 -17.71
C LYS A 98 29.75 -9.27 -17.70
N ALA A 99 29.76 -10.47 -17.13
CA ALA A 99 28.56 -11.29 -17.01
C ALA A 99 27.48 -10.55 -16.21
N ILE A 100 27.85 -9.97 -15.05
CA ILE A 100 26.93 -9.17 -14.23
C ILE A 100 26.44 -7.93 -15.00
N GLU A 101 27.30 -7.27 -15.76
CA GLU A 101 26.92 -6.14 -16.63
C GLU A 101 25.90 -6.55 -17.69
N SER A 102 26.10 -7.70 -18.36
CA SER A 102 25.17 -8.24 -19.35
C SER A 102 23.82 -8.59 -18.73
N VAL A 103 23.80 -9.24 -17.56
CA VAL A 103 22.55 -9.52 -16.83
C VAL A 103 21.85 -8.22 -16.41
N ALA A 104 22.59 -7.22 -15.93
CA ALA A 104 22.02 -5.92 -15.57
C ALA A 104 21.41 -5.19 -16.78
N GLN A 105 22.04 -5.30 -17.95
CA GLN A 105 21.49 -4.75 -19.21
C GLN A 105 20.24 -5.49 -19.67
N ALA A 106 20.23 -6.83 -19.59
CA ALA A 106 19.04 -7.63 -19.88
C ALA A 106 17.90 -7.28 -18.92
N MET A 107 18.20 -7.12 -17.63
CA MET A 107 17.23 -6.72 -16.61
C MET A 107 16.60 -5.38 -16.96
N ARG A 108 17.43 -4.39 -17.29
CA ARG A 108 16.97 -3.07 -17.72
C ARG A 108 16.09 -3.15 -18.98
N ARG A 109 16.45 -3.99 -19.94
CA ARG A 109 15.68 -4.19 -21.18
C ARG A 109 14.29 -4.75 -20.87
N VAL A 110 14.22 -5.88 -20.18
CA VAL A 110 12.96 -6.54 -19.78
C VAL A 110 12.08 -5.57 -18.99
N LEU A 111 12.65 -4.91 -17.99
CA LEU A 111 11.88 -3.97 -17.16
C LEU A 111 11.36 -2.79 -18.00
N ARG A 112 12.18 -2.23 -18.91
CA ARG A 112 11.74 -1.14 -19.80
C ARG A 112 10.66 -1.56 -20.79
N GLU A 113 10.79 -2.74 -21.40
CA GLU A 113 9.79 -3.30 -22.33
C GLU A 113 8.42 -3.46 -21.67
N HIS A 114 8.42 -3.77 -20.37
CA HIS A 114 7.21 -3.91 -19.56
C HIS A 114 6.82 -2.64 -18.79
N GLU A 115 7.47 -1.50 -19.09
CA GLU A 115 7.24 -0.20 -18.42
C GLU A 115 7.39 -0.25 -16.88
N ILE A 116 8.24 -1.16 -16.38
CA ILE A 116 8.51 -1.32 -14.96
C ILE A 116 9.76 -0.52 -14.58
N GLU A 117 9.63 0.36 -13.60
CA GLU A 117 10.76 1.05 -12.99
C GLU A 117 10.86 0.68 -11.50
N PRO A 118 11.72 -0.29 -11.11
CA PRO A 118 11.67 -0.80 -9.76
C PRO A 118 12.15 0.21 -8.71
N ARG A 119 13.04 1.14 -9.06
CA ARG A 119 13.36 2.29 -8.19
C ARG A 119 12.10 3.09 -7.86
N THR A 120 11.25 3.33 -8.86
CA THR A 120 9.97 4.02 -8.70
C THR A 120 9.03 3.22 -7.81
N ILE A 121 8.90 1.90 -8.03
CA ILE A 121 8.10 1.01 -7.17
C ILE A 121 8.59 1.06 -5.72
N LEU A 122 9.90 1.02 -5.50
CA LEU A 122 10.51 1.10 -4.17
C LEU A 122 10.25 2.46 -3.52
N LEU A 123 10.37 3.55 -4.27
CA LEU A 123 10.12 4.90 -3.76
C LEU A 123 8.63 5.13 -3.47
N GLU A 124 7.72 4.65 -4.32
CA GLU A 124 6.28 4.68 -4.09
C GLU A 124 5.91 3.86 -2.84
N SER A 125 6.42 2.63 -2.74
CA SER A 125 6.22 1.77 -1.56
C SER A 125 6.78 2.42 -0.29
N LEU A 126 7.96 3.04 -0.36
CA LEU A 126 8.55 3.76 0.77
C LEU A 126 7.76 5.02 1.11
N SER A 127 7.16 5.70 0.14
CA SER A 127 6.31 6.88 0.36
C SER A 127 5.05 6.51 1.16
N GLU A 128 4.57 5.28 1.04
CA GLU A 128 3.46 4.76 1.85
C GLU A 128 3.86 4.36 3.26
N ILE A 129 5.09 3.88 3.46
CA ILE A 129 5.58 3.35 4.75
C ILE A 129 6.21 4.45 5.61
N ASP A 130 7.08 5.25 5.00
CA ASP A 130 7.93 6.25 5.64
C ASP A 130 8.17 7.42 4.66
N PRO A 131 7.14 8.27 4.45
CA PRO A 131 7.23 9.40 3.54
C PRO A 131 8.31 10.40 3.97
N GLU A 132 8.56 10.56 5.27
CA GLU A 132 9.61 11.45 5.77
C GLU A 132 10.99 11.00 5.31
N ARG A 133 11.25 9.69 5.29
CA ARG A 133 12.50 9.15 4.75
C ARG A 133 12.64 9.36 3.26
N VAL A 134 11.56 9.26 2.48
CA VAL A 134 11.58 9.64 1.06
C VAL A 134 11.96 11.11 0.91
N LEU A 135 11.31 12.00 1.65
CA LEU A 135 11.60 13.44 1.61
C LEU A 135 13.05 13.75 2.05
N ALA A 136 13.59 13.02 3.03
CA ALA A 136 14.96 13.16 3.48
C ALA A 136 15.98 12.71 2.42
N VAL A 137 15.69 11.62 1.68
CA VAL A 137 16.53 11.15 0.56
C VAL A 137 16.68 12.22 -0.52
N PHE A 138 15.63 13.01 -0.76
CA PHE A 138 15.64 14.10 -1.74
C PHE A 138 15.90 15.48 -1.10
N GLY A 139 16.41 15.54 0.13
CA GLY A 139 16.51 16.73 0.98
C GLY A 139 17.37 17.90 0.45
N GLY A 140 16.90 18.55 -0.62
CA GLY A 140 17.49 19.73 -1.25
C GLY A 140 17.74 19.59 -2.76
N GLU A 141 17.75 18.37 -3.30
CA GLU A 141 17.96 18.12 -4.72
C GLU A 141 16.63 18.17 -5.48
N THR A 142 16.64 18.76 -6.69
CA THR A 142 15.48 18.67 -7.58
C THR A 142 15.41 17.24 -8.13
N PRO A 143 14.31 16.51 -7.91
CA PRO A 143 14.22 15.14 -8.41
C PRO A 143 14.37 15.12 -9.93
N ALA A 144 15.31 14.29 -10.42
CA ALA A 144 15.78 14.37 -11.80
C ALA A 144 14.79 13.81 -12.83
N THR A 145 13.93 12.87 -12.40
CA THR A 145 12.96 12.18 -13.26
C THR A 145 11.54 12.55 -12.87
N GLU A 146 10.59 12.40 -13.80
CA GLU A 146 9.16 12.55 -13.49
C GLU A 146 8.71 11.58 -12.39
N GLN A 147 9.26 10.38 -12.36
CA GLN A 147 9.02 9.35 -11.37
C GLN A 147 9.45 9.76 -9.97
N ASP A 148 10.67 10.27 -9.85
CA ASP A 148 11.19 10.76 -8.58
C ASP A 148 10.34 11.95 -8.10
N ARG A 149 9.93 12.85 -9.00
CA ARG A 149 9.01 13.96 -8.68
C ARG A 149 7.64 13.45 -8.22
N TYR A 150 7.11 12.41 -8.85
CA TYR A 150 5.82 11.81 -8.50
C TYR A 150 5.88 11.14 -7.12
N ALA A 151 6.91 10.35 -6.84
CA ALA A 151 7.11 9.75 -5.53
C ALA A 151 7.29 10.81 -4.42
N VAL A 152 8.03 11.89 -4.69
CA VAL A 152 8.13 13.02 -3.75
C VAL A 152 6.78 13.69 -3.51
N ALA A 153 5.96 13.87 -4.55
CA ALA A 153 4.61 14.43 -4.39
C ALA A 153 3.71 13.53 -3.52
N LEU A 154 3.75 12.20 -3.72
CA LEU A 154 3.06 11.23 -2.86
C LEU A 154 3.60 11.26 -1.42
N ALA A 155 4.92 11.34 -1.24
CA ALA A 155 5.53 11.42 0.08
C ALA A 155 5.12 12.70 0.82
N ARG A 156 5.06 13.85 0.13
CA ARG A 156 4.52 15.11 0.71
C ARG A 156 3.08 14.94 1.16
N LEU A 157 2.24 14.33 0.31
CA LEU A 157 0.87 14.00 0.69
C LEU A 157 0.85 13.09 1.93
N GLY A 158 1.61 12.00 1.97
CA GLY A 158 1.67 11.05 3.09
C GLY A 158 2.20 11.66 4.39
N ALA A 159 3.13 12.61 4.29
CA ALA A 159 3.69 13.38 5.40
C ALA A 159 2.81 14.58 5.83
N TRP A 160 1.59 14.70 5.27
CA TRP A 160 0.66 15.80 5.57
C TRP A 160 1.21 17.20 5.28
N GLN A 161 2.17 17.30 4.35
CA GLN A 161 2.65 18.59 3.88
C GLN A 161 1.63 19.21 2.90
N PRO A 162 1.57 20.54 2.77
CA PRO A 162 0.71 21.18 1.79
C PRO A 162 1.06 20.74 0.36
N VAL A 163 0.04 20.36 -0.40
CA VAL A 163 0.15 20.03 -1.84
C VAL A 163 -1.01 20.69 -2.56
N VAL A 164 -0.77 21.26 -3.74
CA VAL A 164 -1.80 21.96 -4.52
C VAL A 164 -2.20 21.14 -5.74
N GLU A 165 -3.48 21.20 -6.14
CA GLU A 165 -4.01 20.37 -7.23
C GLU A 165 -3.24 20.57 -8.56
N ARG A 166 -2.70 21.77 -8.80
CA ARG A 166 -1.88 22.09 -9.98
C ARG A 166 -0.55 21.34 -10.03
N ASP A 167 -0.04 20.83 -8.91
CA ASP A 167 1.19 20.02 -8.91
C ASP A 167 0.98 18.75 -9.76
N ALA A 168 -0.26 18.31 -9.91
CA ALA A 168 -0.62 17.18 -10.74
C ALA A 168 -0.66 17.49 -12.26
N ASP A 169 -0.46 18.75 -12.67
CA ASP A 169 -0.35 19.14 -14.10
C ASP A 169 1.06 18.90 -14.67
N ASP A 170 2.06 18.71 -13.80
CA ASP A 170 3.45 18.48 -14.19
C ASP A 170 3.74 17.02 -14.62
N PHE A 171 2.72 16.17 -14.60
CA PHE A 171 2.81 14.74 -14.86
C PHE A 171 1.99 14.32 -16.08
N ASP A 172 2.30 13.14 -16.62
CA ASP A 172 1.47 12.50 -17.63
C ASP A 172 0.01 12.31 -17.16
N ALA A 173 -0.90 12.04 -18.10
CA ALA A 173 -2.33 11.93 -17.79
C ALA A 173 -2.66 10.85 -16.74
N TYR A 174 -1.88 9.77 -16.66
CA TYR A 174 -2.10 8.67 -15.72
C TYR A 174 -1.63 9.03 -14.31
N ARG A 175 -0.39 9.52 -14.18
CA ARG A 175 0.19 9.96 -12.90
C ARG A 175 -0.50 11.21 -12.37
N GLY A 176 -0.80 12.17 -13.24
CA GLY A 176 -1.57 13.35 -12.88
C GLY A 176 -2.98 13.02 -12.37
N ALA A 177 -3.64 12.01 -12.93
CA ALA A 177 -4.92 11.52 -12.39
C ALA A 177 -4.74 10.76 -11.06
N SER A 178 -3.70 9.93 -10.95
CA SER A 178 -3.41 9.15 -9.74
C SER A 178 -3.05 10.03 -8.55
N LEU A 179 -2.20 11.06 -8.75
CA LEU A 179 -1.86 12.04 -7.72
C LEU A 179 -3.11 12.81 -7.26
N ARG A 180 -3.97 13.22 -8.20
CA ARG A 180 -5.25 13.84 -7.89
C ARG A 180 -6.15 12.95 -7.06
N LEU A 181 -6.26 11.67 -7.37
CA LEU A 181 -7.03 10.72 -6.55
C LEU A 181 -6.45 10.59 -5.13
N ALA A 182 -5.12 10.61 -4.98
CA ALA A 182 -4.47 10.65 -3.68
C ALA A 182 -4.75 11.97 -2.92
N MET A 183 -4.79 13.11 -3.61
CA MET A 183 -5.27 14.39 -3.04
C MET A 183 -6.76 14.32 -2.67
N GLY A 184 -7.59 13.67 -3.49
CA GLY A 184 -9.00 13.44 -3.23
C GLY A 184 -9.25 12.72 -1.90
N ARG A 185 -8.35 11.81 -1.50
CA ARG A 185 -8.37 11.22 -0.15
C ARG A 185 -8.23 12.25 0.96
N ARG A 186 -7.39 13.27 0.78
CA ARG A 186 -7.27 14.38 1.75
C ARG A 186 -8.57 15.16 1.87
N TYR A 187 -9.21 15.47 0.75
CA TYR A 187 -10.50 16.15 0.74
C TYR A 187 -11.61 15.31 1.39
N GLU A 188 -11.64 14.01 1.12
CA GLU A 188 -12.57 13.09 1.77
C GLU A 188 -12.40 13.11 3.30
N LEU A 189 -11.18 13.01 3.81
CA LEU A 189 -10.91 13.03 5.25
C LEU A 189 -11.37 14.33 5.93
N SER A 190 -11.26 15.46 5.25
CA SER A 190 -11.73 16.77 5.72
C SER A 190 -13.20 17.04 5.43
N GLY A 191 -13.91 16.14 4.74
CA GLY A 191 -15.30 16.34 4.30
C GLY A 191 -15.49 17.47 3.28
N ASP A 192 -14.46 17.74 2.46
CA ASP A 192 -14.56 18.67 1.33
C ASP A 192 -15.19 17.97 0.12
N ASP A 193 -16.52 17.91 0.12
CA ASP A 193 -17.33 17.28 -0.93
C ASP A 193 -17.09 17.91 -2.31
N GLU A 194 -16.88 19.23 -2.36
CA GLU A 194 -16.62 19.94 -3.60
C GLU A 194 -15.24 19.55 -4.16
N GLY A 195 -14.23 19.46 -3.29
CA GLY A 195 -12.91 18.94 -3.63
C GLY A 195 -12.96 17.53 -4.18
N VAL A 196 -13.66 16.61 -3.50
CA VAL A 196 -13.85 15.23 -3.99
C VAL A 196 -14.52 15.21 -5.37
N ALA A 197 -15.60 15.98 -5.55
CA ALA A 197 -16.32 16.05 -6.82
C ALA A 197 -15.44 16.60 -7.96
N ARG A 198 -14.63 17.64 -7.71
CA ARG A 198 -13.68 18.18 -8.68
C ARG A 198 -12.62 17.15 -9.07
N ILE A 199 -12.00 16.49 -8.11
CA ILE A 199 -11.00 15.44 -8.37
C ILE A 199 -11.58 14.31 -9.22
N VAL A 200 -12.79 13.87 -8.90
CA VAL A 200 -13.50 12.83 -9.69
C VAL A 200 -13.76 13.29 -11.12
N ALA A 201 -14.17 14.55 -11.33
CA ALA A 201 -14.35 15.10 -12.67
C ALA A 201 -13.05 15.14 -13.47
N HIS A 202 -11.94 15.56 -12.85
CA HIS A 202 -10.62 15.55 -13.47
C HIS A 202 -10.13 14.14 -13.82
N ALA A 203 -10.30 13.17 -12.92
CA ALA A 203 -9.93 11.77 -13.17
C ALA A 203 -10.72 11.19 -14.35
N ARG A 204 -12.05 11.45 -14.43
CA ARG A 204 -12.89 11.03 -15.57
C ARG A 204 -12.43 11.67 -16.88
N ALA A 205 -12.07 12.95 -16.87
CA ALA A 205 -11.56 13.63 -18.06
C ALA A 205 -10.24 13.00 -18.53
N ALA A 206 -9.32 12.69 -17.60
CA ALA A 206 -8.04 12.05 -17.92
C ALA A 206 -8.23 10.65 -18.53
N MET A 207 -9.16 9.85 -18.01
CA MET A 207 -9.49 8.50 -18.50
C MET A 207 -9.80 8.42 -20.00
N THR A 208 -10.28 9.51 -20.61
CA THR A 208 -10.57 9.57 -22.07
C THR A 208 -9.32 9.49 -22.94
N ARG A 209 -8.14 9.76 -22.38
CA ARG A 209 -6.84 9.80 -23.08
C ARG A 209 -5.95 8.62 -22.74
N LEU A 210 -6.42 7.70 -21.91
CA LEU A 210 -5.66 6.55 -21.43
C LEU A 210 -6.01 5.29 -22.21
N ASP A 211 -5.02 4.42 -22.38
CA ASP A 211 -5.25 3.02 -22.76
C ASP A 211 -6.12 2.30 -21.73
N GLU A 212 -6.63 1.13 -22.09
CA GLU A 212 -7.56 0.36 -21.27
C GLU A 212 -7.00 0.04 -19.88
N ARG A 213 -5.74 -0.40 -19.77
CA ARG A 213 -5.13 -0.82 -18.50
C ARG A 213 -4.95 0.36 -17.55
N ARG A 214 -4.46 1.49 -18.06
CA ARG A 214 -4.29 2.73 -17.26
C ARG A 214 -5.64 3.35 -16.92
N ARG A 215 -6.61 3.31 -17.83
CA ARG A 215 -7.99 3.75 -17.58
C ARG A 215 -8.62 2.96 -16.44
N ASP A 216 -8.51 1.64 -16.46
CA ASP A 216 -9.06 0.78 -15.42
C ASP A 216 -8.37 0.99 -14.07
N ALA A 217 -7.05 1.23 -14.06
CA ALA A 217 -6.34 1.57 -12.83
C ALA A 217 -6.81 2.91 -12.21
N VAL A 218 -7.05 3.94 -13.02
CA VAL A 218 -7.63 5.22 -12.56
C VAL A 218 -9.09 5.03 -12.13
N GLY A 219 -9.86 4.24 -12.89
CA GLY A 219 -11.24 3.88 -12.55
C GLY A 219 -11.35 3.16 -11.21
N PHE A 220 -10.40 2.27 -10.91
CA PHE A 220 -10.28 1.61 -9.62
C PHE A 220 -10.04 2.62 -8.49
N GLY A 221 -9.05 3.52 -8.62
CA GLY A 221 -8.76 4.53 -7.60
C GLY A 221 -9.93 5.49 -7.37
N MET A 222 -10.65 5.87 -8.42
CA MET A 222 -11.88 6.67 -8.32
C MET A 222 -13.01 5.93 -7.59
N ALA A 223 -13.22 4.65 -7.90
CA ALA A 223 -14.21 3.83 -7.21
C ALA A 223 -13.86 3.68 -5.72
N ASP A 224 -12.58 3.53 -5.40
CA ASP A 224 -12.13 3.42 -4.01
C ASP A 224 -12.35 4.74 -3.25
N LEU A 225 -12.06 5.88 -3.88
CA LEU A 225 -12.30 7.21 -3.31
C LEU A 225 -13.76 7.38 -2.90
N LEU A 226 -14.66 7.12 -3.85
CA LEU A 226 -16.10 7.26 -3.66
C LEU A 226 -16.66 6.23 -2.67
N ARG A 227 -16.09 5.03 -2.61
CA ARG A 227 -16.48 3.98 -1.65
C ARG A 227 -16.21 4.40 -0.21
N VAL A 228 -15.01 4.92 0.08
CA VAL A 228 -14.66 5.34 1.45
C VAL A 228 -15.46 6.57 1.87
N ASP A 229 -15.69 7.52 0.96
CA ASP A 229 -16.57 8.65 1.26
C ASP A 229 -18.00 8.18 1.58
N ALA A 230 -18.54 7.23 0.81
CA ALA A 230 -19.84 6.61 1.11
C ALA A 230 -19.85 5.85 2.45
N LEU A 231 -18.75 5.16 2.80
CA LEU A 231 -18.60 4.50 4.10
C LEU A 231 -18.69 5.50 5.25
N ALA A 232 -17.98 6.62 5.15
CA ALA A 232 -18.01 7.68 6.17
C ALA A 232 -19.40 8.30 6.36
N ARG A 233 -20.19 8.41 5.28
CA ARG A 233 -21.59 8.86 5.31
C ARG A 233 -22.57 7.78 5.80
N GLY A 234 -22.13 6.51 5.84
CA GLY A 234 -22.99 5.37 6.17
C GLY A 234 -23.94 4.96 5.04
N GLU A 235 -23.63 5.30 3.79
CA GLU A 235 -24.47 5.05 2.62
C GLU A 235 -24.21 3.65 2.03
N LEU A 236 -24.64 2.59 2.71
CA LEU A 236 -24.35 1.19 2.32
C LEU A 236 -24.72 0.85 0.86
N GLY A 237 -25.80 1.45 0.34
CA GLY A 237 -26.18 1.28 -1.07
C GLY A 237 -25.15 1.87 -2.04
N ALA A 238 -24.54 3.01 -1.71
CA ALA A 238 -23.46 3.60 -2.49
C ALA A 238 -22.16 2.80 -2.33
N VAL A 239 -21.83 2.36 -1.11
CA VAL A 239 -20.69 1.46 -0.85
C VAL A 239 -20.77 0.22 -1.74
N ALA A 240 -21.92 -0.45 -1.79
CA ALA A 240 -22.11 -1.63 -2.63
C ALA A 240 -21.89 -1.35 -4.13
N ARG A 241 -22.41 -0.23 -4.65
CA ARG A 241 -22.21 0.15 -6.06
C ARG A 241 -20.73 0.41 -6.37
N TYR A 242 -20.02 1.09 -5.48
CA TYR A 242 -18.61 1.40 -5.69
C TYR A 242 -17.69 0.18 -5.48
N THR A 243 -18.02 -0.72 -4.55
CA THR A 243 -17.34 -2.04 -4.44
C THR A 243 -17.51 -2.87 -5.72
N ALA A 244 -18.70 -2.90 -6.32
CA ALA A 244 -18.90 -3.58 -7.61
C ALA A 244 -18.09 -2.90 -8.74
N SER A 245 -17.91 -1.57 -8.68
CA SER A 245 -17.05 -0.86 -9.63
C SER A 245 -15.57 -1.19 -9.44
N LEU A 246 -15.10 -1.33 -8.19
CA LEU A 246 -13.74 -1.78 -7.89
C LEU A 246 -13.44 -3.13 -8.51
N GLN A 247 -14.34 -4.11 -8.33
CA GLN A 247 -14.17 -5.45 -8.91
C GLN A 247 -14.05 -5.41 -10.43
N ARG A 248 -14.93 -4.65 -11.10
CA ARG A 248 -14.89 -4.54 -12.58
C ARG A 248 -13.58 -3.92 -13.07
N CYS A 249 -13.16 -2.81 -12.46
CA CYS A 249 -11.92 -2.14 -12.86
C CYS A 249 -10.67 -2.96 -12.50
N ALA A 250 -10.70 -3.75 -11.43
CA ALA A 250 -9.56 -4.58 -11.04
C ALA A 250 -9.16 -5.62 -12.10
N LEU A 251 -10.11 -6.11 -12.91
CA LEU A 251 -9.87 -7.19 -13.87
C LEU A 251 -8.89 -6.80 -15.00
N GLY A 252 -8.96 -5.55 -15.48
CA GLY A 252 -8.14 -5.04 -16.59
C GLY A 252 -7.04 -4.06 -16.18
N ALA A 253 -7.01 -3.63 -14.91
CA ALA A 253 -6.07 -2.64 -14.43
C ALA A 253 -4.61 -3.11 -14.41
N LEU A 254 -3.67 -2.17 -14.59
CA LEU A 254 -2.28 -2.34 -14.14
C LEU A 254 -2.26 -2.74 -12.66
N GLY A 255 -1.34 -3.61 -12.24
CA GLY A 255 -1.30 -4.15 -10.87
C GLY A 255 -2.57 -4.92 -10.49
N ARG A 256 -3.06 -5.74 -11.43
CA ARG A 256 -4.30 -6.53 -11.34
C ARG A 256 -4.40 -7.35 -10.06
N GLU A 257 -3.34 -8.06 -9.67
CA GLU A 257 -3.35 -8.99 -8.53
C GLU A 257 -3.67 -8.28 -7.20
N SER A 258 -2.91 -7.22 -6.87
CA SER A 258 -3.16 -6.39 -5.68
C SER A 258 -4.55 -5.77 -5.68
N ARG A 259 -5.03 -5.32 -6.85
CA ARG A 259 -6.37 -4.71 -6.99
C ARG A 259 -7.51 -5.72 -6.86
N LEU A 260 -7.34 -6.94 -7.37
CA LEU A 260 -8.31 -8.02 -7.19
C LEU A 260 -8.41 -8.43 -5.72
N MET A 261 -7.27 -8.57 -5.05
CA MET A 261 -7.24 -8.85 -3.61
C MET A 261 -7.92 -7.71 -2.83
N TYR A 262 -7.58 -6.45 -3.10
CA TYR A 262 -8.21 -5.30 -2.44
C TYR A 262 -9.72 -5.26 -2.67
N ALA A 263 -10.18 -5.50 -3.91
CA ALA A 263 -11.60 -5.58 -4.22
C ALA A 263 -12.28 -6.72 -3.44
N GLY A 264 -11.62 -7.88 -3.32
CA GLY A 264 -12.05 -9.01 -2.49
C GLY A 264 -12.21 -8.63 -1.01
N ILE A 265 -11.22 -7.95 -0.43
CA ILE A 265 -11.28 -7.44 0.95
C ILE A 265 -12.41 -6.42 1.12
N ALA A 266 -12.64 -5.54 0.12
CA ALA A 266 -13.75 -4.59 0.14
C ALA A 266 -15.13 -5.25 0.05
N ILE A 267 -15.24 -6.43 -0.58
CA ILE A 267 -16.46 -7.26 -0.51
C ILE A 267 -16.63 -7.82 0.89
N ALA A 268 -15.57 -8.37 1.49
CA ALA A 268 -15.61 -8.88 2.84
C ALA A 268 -16.08 -7.81 3.84
N GLU A 269 -15.54 -6.59 3.74
CA GLU A 269 -15.99 -5.46 4.55
C GLU A 269 -17.48 -5.13 4.31
N LEU A 270 -17.93 -5.08 3.04
CA LEU A 270 -19.34 -4.82 2.73
C LEU A 270 -20.28 -5.87 3.34
N GLN A 271 -19.90 -7.15 3.29
CA GLN A 271 -20.70 -8.22 3.89
C GLN A 271 -20.69 -8.12 5.42
N ALA A 272 -19.56 -7.76 6.02
CA ALA A 272 -19.49 -7.50 7.46
C ALA A 272 -20.42 -6.35 7.87
N LEU A 273 -20.45 -5.26 7.10
CA LEU A 273 -21.35 -4.11 7.32
C LEU A 273 -22.83 -4.46 7.18
N ARG A 274 -23.16 -5.51 6.43
CA ARG A 274 -24.52 -6.05 6.32
C ARG A 274 -24.89 -7.03 7.43
N GLY A 275 -23.94 -7.39 8.29
CA GLY A 275 -24.11 -8.43 9.30
C GLY A 275 -23.96 -9.86 8.77
N GLU A 276 -23.54 -10.03 7.51
CA GLU A 276 -23.32 -11.31 6.85
C GLU A 276 -21.90 -11.84 7.16
N LEU A 277 -21.63 -12.17 8.43
CA LEU A 277 -20.28 -12.48 8.90
C LEU A 277 -19.66 -13.73 8.23
N ALA A 278 -20.47 -14.76 7.95
CA ALA A 278 -19.99 -15.97 7.29
C ALA A 278 -19.58 -15.69 5.83
N GLU A 279 -20.37 -14.90 5.11
CA GLU A 279 -20.10 -14.42 3.76
C GLU A 279 -18.86 -13.54 3.74
N ALA A 280 -18.71 -12.66 4.73
CA ALA A 280 -17.54 -11.80 4.88
C ALA A 280 -16.25 -12.61 5.08
N ARG A 281 -16.28 -13.62 5.96
CA ARG A 281 -15.14 -14.51 6.21
C ARG A 281 -14.74 -15.31 4.97
N ARG A 282 -15.73 -15.84 4.23
CA ARG A 282 -15.49 -16.52 2.94
C ARG A 282 -14.84 -15.57 1.94
N ALA A 283 -15.40 -14.38 1.74
CA ALA A 283 -14.86 -13.38 0.83
C ALA A 283 -13.42 -12.95 1.19
N LEU A 284 -13.12 -12.78 2.48
CA LEU A 284 -11.77 -12.45 2.94
C LEU A 284 -10.80 -13.60 2.67
N THR A 285 -11.21 -14.85 2.96
CA THR A 285 -10.40 -16.05 2.72
C THR A 285 -10.08 -16.20 1.22
N ASP A 286 -11.10 -16.06 0.37
CA ASP A 286 -10.95 -16.14 -1.08
C ASP A 286 -10.01 -15.03 -1.60
N ALA A 287 -10.14 -13.80 -1.07
CA ALA A 287 -9.27 -12.69 -1.41
C ALA A 287 -7.81 -13.00 -1.04
N LEU A 288 -7.56 -13.47 0.18
CA LEU A 288 -6.22 -13.82 0.67
C LEU A 288 -5.60 -15.01 -0.08
N ALA A 289 -6.41 -15.99 -0.49
CA ALA A 289 -5.97 -17.15 -1.25
C ALA A 289 -5.64 -16.81 -2.72
N SER A 290 -6.22 -15.75 -3.26
CA SER A 290 -6.17 -15.43 -4.69
C SER A 290 -4.84 -14.84 -5.20
N ALA A 291 -3.87 -14.55 -4.34
CA ALA A 291 -2.59 -14.04 -4.81
C ALA A 291 -1.34 -14.53 -4.03
N PRO A 292 -0.27 -14.91 -4.76
CA PRO A 292 0.98 -15.36 -4.18
C PRO A 292 1.90 -14.17 -3.85
N LEU A 293 2.13 -13.95 -2.55
CA LEU A 293 3.18 -13.10 -1.96
C LEU A 293 3.01 -11.60 -2.22
N TYR A 294 2.34 -10.92 -1.28
CA TYR A 294 1.83 -9.57 -1.48
C TYR A 294 2.88 -8.47 -1.25
N ARG A 295 3.05 -7.64 -2.29
CA ARG A 295 3.97 -6.51 -2.41
C ARG A 295 3.52 -5.23 -1.71
N GLU A 296 2.23 -5.09 -1.50
CA GLU A 296 1.63 -3.80 -1.18
C GLU A 296 1.16 -3.78 0.27
N ILE A 297 1.94 -3.12 1.11
CA ILE A 297 1.70 -3.05 2.55
C ILE A 297 0.30 -2.53 2.86
N TRP A 298 -0.23 -1.62 2.04
CA TRP A 298 -1.56 -1.05 2.22
C TRP A 298 -2.68 -2.08 2.04
N VAL A 299 -2.54 -3.06 1.14
CA VAL A 299 -3.55 -4.11 0.93
C VAL A 299 -3.54 -5.10 2.10
N LEU A 300 -2.35 -5.53 2.53
CA LEU A 300 -2.19 -6.40 3.71
C LEU A 300 -2.78 -5.74 4.95
N THR A 301 -2.49 -4.47 5.12
CA THR A 301 -2.97 -3.72 6.28
C THR A 301 -4.49 -3.57 6.27
N TYR A 302 -5.09 -3.37 5.09
CA TYR A 302 -6.54 -3.36 4.96
C TYR A 302 -7.15 -4.74 5.26
N ALA A 303 -6.54 -5.83 4.78
CA ALA A 303 -6.97 -7.18 5.10
C ALA A 303 -6.93 -7.44 6.61
N THR A 304 -5.83 -7.12 7.27
CA THR A 304 -5.69 -7.25 8.73
C THR A 304 -6.70 -6.39 9.49
N PHE A 305 -7.02 -5.20 8.99
CA PHE A 305 -8.09 -4.38 9.55
C PHE A 305 -9.46 -5.07 9.47
N VAL A 306 -9.84 -5.56 8.30
CA VAL A 306 -11.11 -6.25 8.10
C VAL A 306 -11.17 -7.56 8.90
N GLU A 307 -10.07 -8.30 8.96
CA GLU A 307 -9.96 -9.52 9.78
C GLU A 307 -10.19 -9.22 11.26
N ALA A 308 -9.54 -8.20 11.81
CA ALA A 308 -9.75 -7.83 13.20
C ALA A 308 -11.19 -7.37 13.48
N ALA A 309 -11.80 -6.63 12.54
CA ALA A 309 -13.18 -6.21 12.65
C ALA A 309 -14.14 -7.42 12.67
N LEU A 310 -13.86 -8.45 11.87
CA LEU A 310 -14.62 -9.70 11.88
C LEU A 310 -14.43 -10.47 13.19
N CYS A 311 -13.19 -10.64 13.66
CA CYS A 311 -12.91 -11.27 14.95
C CYS A 311 -13.63 -10.55 16.11
N ALA A 312 -13.59 -9.22 16.12
CA ALA A 312 -14.29 -8.40 17.12
C ALA A 312 -15.82 -8.50 17.02
N ALA A 313 -16.37 -8.76 15.82
CA ALA A 313 -17.81 -8.97 15.62
C ALA A 313 -18.25 -10.39 16.06
N GLU A 314 -17.36 -11.36 15.95
CA GLU A 314 -17.56 -12.75 16.38
C GLU A 314 -17.27 -12.97 17.89
N GLY A 315 -16.73 -11.96 18.57
CA GLY A 315 -16.42 -12.00 20.01
C GLY A 315 -14.99 -12.45 20.35
N ASP A 316 -14.13 -12.66 19.36
CA ASP A 316 -12.70 -12.89 19.55
C ASP A 316 -11.93 -11.57 19.64
N ASP A 317 -12.22 -10.82 20.71
CA ASP A 317 -11.64 -9.50 20.96
C ASP A 317 -10.11 -9.59 21.21
N ALA A 318 -9.61 -10.74 21.71
CA ALA A 318 -8.19 -10.96 21.95
C ALA A 318 -7.39 -11.02 20.64
N HIS A 319 -7.84 -11.83 19.69
CA HIS A 319 -7.20 -11.92 18.38
C HIS A 319 -7.36 -10.63 17.58
N ALA A 320 -8.54 -10.01 17.62
CA ALA A 320 -8.77 -8.70 17.00
C ALA A 320 -7.76 -7.64 17.49
N ARG A 321 -7.45 -7.63 18.79
CA ARG A 321 -6.48 -6.70 19.36
C ARG A 321 -5.05 -6.99 18.92
N GLU A 322 -4.66 -8.26 18.85
CA GLU A 322 -3.34 -8.67 18.33
C GLU A 322 -3.14 -8.17 16.89
N LEU A 323 -4.13 -8.41 16.03
CA LEU A 323 -4.14 -7.92 14.65
C LEU A 323 -4.04 -6.39 14.60
N MET A 324 -4.78 -5.67 15.46
CA MET A 324 -4.72 -4.19 15.51
C MET A 324 -3.38 -3.65 15.99
N ARG A 325 -2.64 -4.37 16.84
CA ARG A 325 -1.27 -3.97 17.21
C ARG A 325 -0.33 -4.05 16.01
N HIS A 326 -0.50 -5.03 15.13
CA HIS A 326 0.33 -5.19 13.94
C HIS A 326 0.03 -4.11 12.89
N THR A 327 -1.22 -3.65 12.80
CA THR A 327 -1.55 -2.57 11.86
C THR A 327 -1.03 -1.20 12.30
N ARG A 328 -0.77 -0.94 13.60
CA ARG A 328 -0.22 0.36 14.09
C ARG A 328 1.10 0.77 13.44
N LEU A 329 1.94 -0.19 13.04
CA LEU A 329 3.24 0.08 12.40
C LEU A 329 3.11 0.37 10.91
N ALA A 330 2.15 -0.27 10.23
CA ALA A 330 1.95 -0.11 8.79
C ALA A 330 1.04 1.08 8.42
N LEU A 331 0.36 1.69 9.40
CA LEU A 331 -0.77 2.58 9.15
C LEU A 331 -0.53 4.09 9.27
N ALA A 332 0.58 4.58 9.80
CA ALA A 332 0.71 6.02 10.14
C ALA A 332 0.41 6.98 8.96
N HIS A 333 0.53 6.50 7.72
CA HIS A 333 0.38 7.30 6.50
C HIS A 333 -0.83 6.92 5.62
N ARG A 334 -1.68 5.97 6.05
CA ARG A 334 -3.03 5.69 5.50
C ARG A 334 -4.11 6.08 6.52
N PRO A 335 -4.47 7.38 6.61
CA PRO A 335 -5.30 7.92 7.69
C PRO A 335 -6.65 7.25 7.90
N ASP A 336 -7.26 6.74 6.83
CA ASP A 336 -8.55 6.06 6.85
C ASP A 336 -8.49 4.76 7.64
N ILE A 337 -7.59 3.86 7.27
CA ILE A 337 -7.43 2.57 7.95
C ILE A 337 -6.77 2.78 9.32
N PHE A 338 -5.82 3.72 9.43
CA PHE A 338 -5.19 4.11 10.70
C PHE A 338 -6.21 4.50 11.75
N GLY A 339 -7.04 5.50 11.46
CA GLY A 339 -7.98 6.01 12.43
C GLY A 339 -9.05 4.99 12.80
N ARG A 340 -9.51 4.19 11.83
CA ARG A 340 -10.49 3.11 12.09
C ARG A 340 -9.90 1.99 12.94
N GLY A 341 -8.70 1.51 12.60
CA GLY A 341 -8.03 0.46 13.36
C GLY A 341 -7.67 0.91 14.78
N HIS A 342 -7.20 2.14 14.92
CA HIS A 342 -6.86 2.68 16.24
C HIS A 342 -8.11 2.93 17.11
N ALA A 343 -9.21 3.39 16.50
CA ALA A 343 -10.48 3.47 17.20
C ALA A 343 -11.01 2.08 17.59
N LEU A 344 -10.84 1.06 16.75
CA LEU A 344 -11.25 -0.31 17.05
C LEU A 344 -10.46 -0.86 18.25
N GLU A 345 -9.14 -0.68 18.27
CA GLU A 345 -8.30 -1.00 19.42
C GLU A 345 -8.81 -0.33 20.71
N GLY A 346 -9.15 0.97 20.65
CA GLY A 346 -9.69 1.69 21.80
C GLY A 346 -11.05 1.18 22.26
N VAL A 347 -11.94 0.80 21.33
CA VAL A 347 -13.25 0.17 21.64
C VAL A 347 -13.06 -1.20 22.29
N LEU A 348 -12.14 -2.03 21.78
CA LEU A 348 -11.80 -3.32 22.37
C LEU A 348 -11.22 -3.15 23.78
N ALA A 349 -10.39 -2.14 24.02
CA ALA A 349 -9.90 -1.83 25.36
C ALA A 349 -11.05 -1.41 26.31
N LEU A 350 -12.01 -0.60 25.85
CA LEU A 350 -13.19 -0.23 26.65
C LEU A 350 -13.99 -1.46 27.07
N ARG A 351 -14.27 -2.39 26.14
CA ARG A 351 -15.02 -3.63 26.43
C ARG A 351 -14.36 -4.45 27.53
N HIS A 352 -13.03 -4.50 27.51
CA HIS A 352 -12.24 -5.27 28.46
C HIS A 352 -11.80 -4.50 29.70
N SER A 353 -12.34 -3.29 29.93
CA SER A 353 -12.01 -2.52 31.11
C SER A 353 -10.53 -2.10 31.21
N GLU A 354 -9.81 -2.07 30.09
CA GLU A 354 -8.38 -1.75 29.99
C GLU A 354 -8.16 -0.26 29.72
N SER A 355 -7.05 0.28 30.21
CA SER A 355 -6.62 1.64 29.89
C SER A 355 -6.16 1.74 28.44
N TRP A 356 -6.58 2.78 27.73
CA TRP A 356 -6.08 3.07 26.40
C TRP A 356 -6.07 4.58 26.17
N GLN A 357 -5.10 5.02 25.38
CA GLN A 357 -4.98 6.41 24.96
C GLN A 357 -4.62 6.50 23.48
N PRO A 358 -5.05 7.58 22.79
CA PRO A 358 -4.64 7.84 21.43
C PRO A 358 -3.11 7.86 21.28
N SER A 359 -2.62 7.31 20.18
CA SER A 359 -1.24 7.42 19.76
C SER A 359 -0.90 8.89 19.51
N THR A 360 0.29 9.33 19.94
CA THR A 360 0.84 10.66 19.63
C THR A 360 1.57 10.70 18.29
N ARG A 361 1.72 9.56 17.61
CA ARG A 361 2.40 9.46 16.31
C ARG A 361 1.74 10.20 15.13
N PRO A 362 0.41 10.20 14.94
CA PRO A 362 -0.17 10.90 13.80
C PRO A 362 0.03 12.42 13.96
N PRO A 363 0.24 13.16 12.86
CA PRO A 363 0.42 14.60 12.93
C PRO A 363 -0.86 15.28 13.43
N ALA A 364 -0.74 16.45 14.06
CA ALA A 364 -1.89 17.17 14.65
C ALA A 364 -3.06 17.36 13.65
N ALA A 365 -2.75 17.57 12.37
CA ALA A 365 -3.74 17.70 11.30
C ALA A 365 -4.65 16.47 11.14
N PHE A 366 -4.20 15.27 11.54
CA PHE A 366 -5.02 14.06 11.53
C PHE A 366 -6.23 14.17 12.45
N PHE A 367 -6.08 14.78 13.63
CA PHE A 367 -7.17 14.90 14.61
C PHE A 367 -8.28 15.87 14.15
N ALA A 368 -8.00 16.70 13.15
CA ALA A 368 -9.00 17.55 12.50
C ALA A 368 -9.82 16.83 11.40
N THR A 369 -9.62 15.52 11.20
CA THR A 369 -10.34 14.72 10.20
C THR A 369 -11.46 13.89 10.82
N ARG A 370 -12.36 13.34 10.00
CA ARG A 370 -13.45 12.45 10.46
C ARG A 370 -12.95 11.23 11.26
N TYR A 371 -11.82 10.64 10.88
CA TYR A 371 -11.27 9.49 11.63
C TYR A 371 -10.46 9.92 12.85
N GLY A 372 -9.87 11.12 12.82
CA GLY A 372 -9.34 11.77 14.02
C GLY A 372 -10.41 12.00 15.08
N ALA A 373 -11.57 12.52 14.66
CA ALA A 373 -12.75 12.67 15.51
C ALA A 373 -13.24 11.34 16.06
N LEU A 374 -13.23 10.27 15.27
CA LEU A 374 -13.60 8.93 15.75
C LEU A 374 -12.66 8.44 16.87
N VAL A 375 -11.35 8.61 16.72
CA VAL A 375 -10.36 8.27 17.75
C VAL A 375 -10.58 9.09 19.02
N GLN A 376 -10.81 10.41 18.88
CA GLN A 376 -11.09 11.30 20.01
C GLN A 376 -12.39 10.92 20.73
N ALA A 377 -13.45 10.55 19.99
CA ALA A 377 -14.71 10.13 20.57
C ALA A 377 -14.58 8.83 21.38
N VAL A 378 -13.74 7.89 20.93
CA VAL A 378 -13.41 6.67 21.70
C VAL A 378 -12.61 7.02 22.96
N TRP A 379 -11.66 7.96 22.85
CA TRP A 379 -10.87 8.41 24.00
C TRP A 379 -11.71 9.13 25.06
N ALA A 380 -12.69 9.95 24.67
CA ALA A 380 -13.62 10.56 25.61
C ALA A 380 -14.31 9.52 26.51
N ARG A 381 -14.65 8.34 25.99
CA ARG A 381 -15.22 7.25 26.80
C ARG A 381 -14.22 6.68 27.82
N HIS A 382 -12.95 6.55 27.45
CA HIS A 382 -11.89 6.14 28.39
C HIS A 382 -11.73 7.15 29.53
N LEU A 383 -11.62 8.44 29.20
CA LEU A 383 -11.50 9.52 30.19
C LEU A 383 -12.68 9.54 31.18
N LEU A 384 -13.91 9.32 30.71
CA LEU A 384 -15.08 9.24 31.59
C LEU A 384 -15.03 8.04 32.52
N ARG A 385 -14.57 6.88 32.03
CA ARG A 385 -14.38 5.69 32.84
C ARG A 385 -13.31 5.90 33.91
N GLU A 386 -12.28 6.67 33.61
CA GLU A 386 -11.22 7.09 34.54
C GLU A 386 -11.68 8.18 35.54
N GLY A 387 -12.90 8.70 35.38
CA GLY A 387 -13.48 9.71 36.28
C GLY A 387 -13.19 11.16 35.88
N ASP A 388 -12.49 11.41 34.77
CA ASP A 388 -12.21 12.76 34.25
C ASP A 388 -13.36 13.27 33.36
N ALA A 389 -14.53 13.47 33.98
CA ALA A 389 -15.74 13.87 33.27
C ALA A 389 -15.61 15.22 32.55
N GLY A 390 -14.84 16.16 33.11
CA GLY A 390 -14.63 17.48 32.51
C GLY A 390 -13.86 17.41 31.21
N ARG A 391 -12.72 16.72 31.20
CA ARG A 391 -11.91 16.54 29.98
C ARG A 391 -12.61 15.66 28.97
N ALA A 392 -13.25 14.59 29.42
CA ALA A 392 -14.00 13.69 28.57
C ALA A 392 -15.12 14.42 27.80
N ARG A 393 -15.83 15.34 28.46
CA ARG A 393 -16.84 16.21 27.81
C ARG A 393 -16.23 17.12 26.75
N ALA A 394 -15.14 17.82 27.07
CA ALA A 394 -14.48 18.71 26.12
C ALA A 394 -14.03 17.95 24.86
N VAL A 395 -13.41 16.78 25.03
CA VAL A 395 -12.95 15.93 23.92
C VAL A 395 -14.13 15.43 23.07
N ALA A 396 -15.24 15.03 23.69
CA ALA A 396 -16.41 14.56 22.96
C ALA A 396 -17.11 15.69 22.16
N GLU A 397 -17.22 16.89 22.74
CA GLU A 397 -17.78 18.06 22.06
C GLU A 397 -16.92 18.47 20.86
N GLU A 398 -15.60 18.47 21.00
CA GLU A 398 -14.66 18.71 19.90
C GLU A 398 -14.79 17.64 18.80
N ALA A 399 -14.79 16.36 19.17
CA ALA A 399 -14.96 15.26 18.24
C ALA A 399 -16.28 15.34 17.46
N ALA A 400 -17.39 15.67 18.15
CA ALA A 400 -18.68 15.88 17.49
C ALA A 400 -18.65 17.04 16.51
N ALA A 401 -18.07 18.19 16.89
CA ALA A 401 -17.95 19.35 16.02
C ALA A 401 -17.11 19.08 14.78
N VAL A 402 -16.00 18.34 14.91
CA VAL A 402 -15.18 17.90 13.77
C VAL A 402 -15.96 16.94 12.89
N ALA A 403 -16.63 15.93 13.46
CA ALA A 403 -17.42 14.96 12.72
C ALA A 403 -18.57 15.61 11.93
N GLU A 404 -19.23 16.63 12.49
CA GLU A 404 -20.29 17.38 11.81
C GLU A 404 -19.75 18.20 10.65
N ARG A 405 -18.65 18.94 10.87
CA ARG A 405 -17.98 19.71 9.82
C ARG A 405 -17.50 18.83 8.67
N THR A 406 -17.02 17.64 9.00
CA THR A 406 -16.51 16.65 8.05
C THR A 406 -17.59 15.71 7.51
N ARG A 407 -18.88 15.96 7.81
CA ARG A 407 -20.05 15.18 7.34
C ARG A 407 -19.99 13.67 7.66
N ALA A 408 -19.52 13.33 8.86
CA ALA A 408 -19.46 11.97 9.39
C ALA A 408 -20.56 11.73 10.46
N PRO A 409 -21.83 11.54 10.06
CA PRO A 409 -22.97 11.55 10.99
C PRO A 409 -22.90 10.43 12.04
N ARG A 410 -22.38 9.25 11.69
CA ARG A 410 -22.22 8.14 12.64
C ARG A 410 -21.19 8.44 13.72
N VAL A 411 -20.09 9.10 13.35
CA VAL A 411 -19.06 9.55 14.30
C VAL A 411 -19.60 10.65 15.20
N ALA A 412 -20.33 11.63 14.64
CA ALA A 412 -20.97 12.67 15.43
C ALA A 412 -21.99 12.09 16.42
N ALA A 413 -22.82 11.14 15.98
CA ALA A 413 -23.77 10.44 16.85
C ALA A 413 -23.04 9.65 17.96
N TYR A 414 -21.94 8.97 17.63
CA TYR A 414 -21.14 8.23 18.62
C TYR A 414 -20.52 9.16 19.68
N ALA A 415 -19.97 10.30 19.24
CA ALA A 415 -19.41 11.33 20.11
C ALA A 415 -20.48 12.02 20.98
N ARG A 416 -21.70 12.20 20.46
CA ARG A 416 -22.82 12.79 21.22
C ARG A 416 -23.48 11.79 22.17
N ALA A 417 -23.55 10.51 21.82
CA ALA A 417 -24.09 9.46 22.70
C ALA A 417 -23.34 9.38 24.04
N TYR A 418 -22.07 9.80 24.05
CA TYR A 418 -21.28 10.01 25.26
C TYR A 418 -21.87 11.12 26.17
N LEU A 419 -22.34 12.25 25.61
CA LEU A 419 -22.87 13.40 26.37
C LEU A 419 -24.17 13.06 27.12
N GLU A 420 -24.96 12.14 26.56
CA GLU A 420 -26.28 11.73 27.09
C GLU A 420 -26.21 10.68 28.22
N HIS A 421 -25.02 10.37 28.78
CA HIS A 421 -24.84 9.45 29.92
C HIS A 421 -25.39 8.02 29.68
N ARG A 422 -25.46 7.56 28.42
CA ARG A 422 -25.76 6.15 28.13
C ARG A 422 -24.53 5.29 28.39
N ARG A 423 -24.27 4.99 29.67
CA ARG A 423 -23.15 4.13 30.15
C ARG A 423 -23.15 2.74 29.50
N ASP A 424 -24.30 2.25 29.04
CA ASP A 424 -24.48 0.83 28.69
C ASP A 424 -24.55 0.54 27.18
N VAL A 425 -24.46 1.54 26.30
CA VAL A 425 -24.54 1.30 24.85
C VAL A 425 -23.15 1.35 24.22
N VAL A 426 -22.53 0.18 24.10
CA VAL A 426 -21.42 -0.06 23.17
C VAL A 426 -22.00 -0.10 21.75
N MET A 427 -22.37 1.07 21.21
CA MET A 427 -22.62 1.21 19.78
C MET A 427 -21.32 0.85 19.06
N ALA A 428 -21.36 -0.07 18.09
CA ALA A 428 -20.23 -0.26 17.19
C ALA A 428 -20.21 0.92 16.19
N PRO A 429 -19.23 1.85 16.25
CA PRO A 429 -19.19 2.98 15.30
C PRO A 429 -18.81 2.54 13.89
N PHE A 430 -18.50 1.26 13.70
CA PHE A 430 -17.98 0.68 12.46
C PHE A 430 -19.04 -0.02 11.62
N ALA A 431 -20.26 -0.20 12.13
CA ALA A 431 -21.40 -0.80 11.40
C ALA A 431 -22.17 0.27 10.63
#